data_AF-A0A6G4MVG2-F1
#
_entry.id   AF-A0A6G4MVG2-F1
#
_cell.length_a   1.000
_cell.length_b   1.000
_cell.length_c   1.000
_cell.angle_alpha   90.00
_cell.angle_beta   90.00
_cell.angle_gamma   90.00
#
_symmetry.space_group_name_H-M   'P 1'
#
loop_
_entity.id
_entity.type
_entity.pdbx_description
1 polymer ?
#
loop_
_entity_poly.entity_id
_entity_poly.type
_entity_poly.pdbx_seq_one_letter_code
_entity_poly.pdbx_strand_id
1 'polypeptide(L)'
;DHRFHSIIAEATQNRVLIKQAAELWRAVRTENPRWKKLNYKYLHEKHLRLQWLEDHRAIFLALQQKDSELAREASWRHLENSKNELIKIFKQDASISDFDDFFFAR
;
A
#
# COMPACT_ATOMS: atom_id res chain seq x y z
N ASP A 1 -1.07 0.92 8.68
CA ASP A 1 -0.57 0.46 7.38
C ASP A 1 0.47 -0.65 7.53
N HIS A 2 1.75 -0.38 7.82
CA HIS A 2 2.80 -1.42 7.90
C HIS A 2 2.38 -2.69 8.65
N ARG A 3 2.02 -2.54 9.93
CA ARG A 3 1.65 -3.66 10.81
C ARG A 3 0.43 -4.45 10.32
N PHE A 4 -0.50 -3.80 9.60
CA PHE A 4 -1.66 -4.48 9.01
C PHE A 4 -1.20 -5.48 7.95
N HIS A 5 -0.39 -5.02 7.00
CA HIS A 5 0.18 -5.87 5.94
C HIS A 5 1.12 -6.95 6.51
N SER A 6 1.94 -6.61 7.51
CA SER A 6 2.84 -7.58 8.16
C SER A 6 2.07 -8.75 8.79
N ILE A 7 0.98 -8.47 9.53
CA ILE A 7 0.17 -9.52 10.18
C ILE A 7 -0.49 -10.43 9.13
N ILE A 8 -0.99 -9.87 8.02
CA ILE A 8 -1.58 -10.66 6.93
C ILE A 8 -0.52 -11.58 6.31
N ALA A 9 0.68 -11.07 6.04
CA ALA A 9 1.77 -11.87 5.52
C ALA A 9 2.19 -12.98 6.51
N GLU A 10 2.32 -12.66 7.80
CA GLU A 10 2.64 -13.62 8.86
C GLU A 10 1.57 -14.72 9.01
N ALA A 11 0.29 -14.38 8.82
CA ALA A 11 -0.82 -15.33 8.88
C ALA A 11 -0.73 -16.43 7.79
N THR A 12 0.00 -16.18 6.69
CA THR A 12 0.25 -17.21 5.66
C THR A 12 1.16 -18.35 6.14
N GLN A 13 1.91 -18.13 7.23
CA GLN A 13 2.96 -19.04 7.74
C GLN A 13 4.01 -19.42 6.67
N ASN A 14 4.07 -18.68 5.57
CA ASN A 14 5.01 -18.90 4.48
C ASN A 14 6.17 -17.93 4.61
N ARG A 15 7.32 -18.44 5.06
CA ARG A 15 8.53 -17.63 5.29
C ARG A 15 9.01 -16.87 4.05
N VAL A 16 8.79 -17.41 2.85
CA VAL A 16 9.16 -16.73 1.60
C VAL A 16 8.26 -15.51 1.37
N LEU A 17 6.94 -15.67 1.53
CA LEU A 17 5.99 -14.55 1.36
C LEU A 17 6.18 -13.48 2.44
N ILE A 18 6.43 -13.88 3.69
CA ILE A 18 6.73 -12.95 4.79
C ILE A 18 7.97 -12.12 4.47
N LYS A 19 9.06 -12.78 4.04
CA LYS A 19 10.31 -12.09 3.67
C LYS A 19 10.10 -11.15 2.48
N GLN A 20 9.36 -11.59 1.46
CA GLN A 20 9.09 -10.79 0.27
C GLN A 20 8.27 -9.53 0.62
N ALA A 21 7.23 -9.66 1.44
CA ALA A 21 6.41 -8.54 1.88
C ALA A 21 7.23 -7.52 2.69
N ALA A 22 8.09 -8.00 3.60
CA ALA A 22 8.98 -7.16 4.38
C ALA A 22 9.99 -6.41 3.49
N GLU A 23 10.59 -7.08 2.50
CA GLU A 23 11.55 -6.45 1.58
C GLU A 23 10.88 -5.40 0.69
N LEU A 24 9.69 -5.69 0.16
CA LEU A 24 8.92 -4.71 -0.61
C LEU A 24 8.59 -3.47 0.22
N TRP A 25 8.16 -3.67 1.47
CA TRP A 25 7.91 -2.56 2.39
C TRP A 25 9.18 -1.75 2.67
N ARG A 26 10.29 -2.43 2.94
CA ARG A 26 11.58 -1.78 3.20
C ARG A 26 12.01 -0.94 2.00
N ALA A 27 12.12 -1.56 0.82
CA ALA A 27 12.60 -0.91 -0.40
C ALA A 27 11.73 0.28 -0.80
N VAL A 28 10.41 0.11 -0.83
CA VAL A 28 9.48 1.14 -1.34
C VAL A 28 9.10 2.16 -0.28
N ARG A 29 8.76 1.74 0.94
CA ARG A 29 8.15 2.63 1.96
C ARG A 29 9.17 3.20 2.94
N THR A 30 10.30 2.52 3.16
CA THR A 30 11.27 2.88 4.21
C THR A 30 12.57 3.46 3.66
N GLU A 31 13.14 2.88 2.60
CA GLU A 31 14.45 3.27 2.09
C GLU A 31 14.37 4.24 0.91
N ASN A 32 13.31 4.18 0.09
CA ASN A 32 13.11 5.09 -1.02
C ASN A 32 12.98 6.56 -0.53
N PRO A 33 13.96 7.45 -0.84
CA PRO A 33 13.92 8.84 -0.41
C PRO A 33 12.74 9.61 -1.02
N ARG A 34 12.33 9.25 -2.23
CA ARG A 34 11.20 9.89 -2.91
C ARG A 34 9.89 9.52 -2.19
N TRP A 35 9.75 8.27 -1.76
CA TRP A 35 8.62 7.86 -0.93
C TRP A 35 8.54 8.64 0.39
N LYS A 36 9.67 8.86 1.07
CA LYS A 36 9.71 9.67 2.30
C LYS A 36 9.18 11.09 2.08
N LYS A 37 9.62 11.75 1.00
CA LYS A 37 9.17 13.11 0.63
C LYS A 37 7.66 13.14 0.37
N LEU A 38 7.16 12.19 -0.42
CA LEU A 38 5.74 12.03 -0.71
C LEU A 38 4.92 11.79 0.58
N ASN A 39 5.38 10.86 1.43
CA ASN A 39 4.74 10.53 2.70
C ASN A 39 4.62 11.74 3.63
N TYR A 40 5.71 12.49 3.77
CA TYR A 40 5.72 13.72 4.56
C TYR A 40 4.74 14.76 4.02
N LYS A 41 4.67 14.94 2.70
CA LYS A 41 3.92 16.02 2.08
C LYS A 41 2.42 15.75 1.92
N TYR A 42 2.00 14.52 1.65
CA TYR A 42 0.60 14.22 1.26
C TYR A 42 -0.09 13.15 2.10
N LEU A 43 0.63 12.12 2.54
CA LEU A 43 -0.03 10.92 3.09
C LEU A 43 -0.60 11.12 4.52
N HIS A 44 -0.45 12.32 5.07
CA HIS A 44 -1.10 12.77 6.30
C HIS A 44 -2.45 13.47 6.05
N GLU A 45 -2.91 13.56 4.80
CA GLU A 45 -4.21 14.14 4.48
C GLU A 45 -5.35 13.26 4.99
N LYS A 46 -6.39 13.90 5.56
CA LYS A 46 -7.50 13.21 6.21
C LYS A 46 -8.27 12.30 5.24
N HIS A 47 -8.48 12.77 4.01
CA HIS A 47 -9.27 12.02 3.02
C HIS A 47 -8.56 10.71 2.61
N LEU A 48 -7.24 10.75 2.36
CA LEU A 48 -6.43 9.57 2.07
C LEU A 48 -6.46 8.56 3.23
N ARG A 49 -6.30 9.04 4.47
CA ARG A 49 -6.36 8.15 5.64
C ARG A 49 -7.71 7.47 5.81
N LEU A 50 -8.80 8.17 5.53
CA LEU A 50 -10.15 7.59 5.60
C LEU A 50 -10.34 6.54 4.50
N GLN A 51 -9.92 6.81 3.27
CA GLN A 51 -10.01 5.86 2.18
C GLN A 51 -9.23 4.57 2.48
N TRP A 52 -7.99 4.67 2.94
CA TRP A 52 -7.20 3.49 3.32
C TRP A 52 -7.79 2.73 4.51
N LEU A 53 -8.43 3.42 5.46
CA LEU A 53 -9.09 2.77 6.58
C LEU A 53 -10.28 1.91 6.11
N GLU A 54 -11.08 2.44 5.18
CA GLU A 54 -12.20 1.70 4.59
C GLU A 54 -11.71 0.53 3.73
N ASP A 55 -10.67 0.72 2.93
CA ASP A 55 -10.04 -0.36 2.17
C ASP A 55 -9.54 -1.49 3.09
N HIS A 56 -8.84 -1.15 4.18
CA HIS A 56 -8.38 -2.14 5.16
C HIS A 56 -9.54 -2.85 5.85
N ARG A 57 -10.64 -2.14 6.15
CA ARG A 57 -11.84 -2.74 6.73
C ARG A 57 -12.44 -3.77 5.77
N ALA A 58 -12.50 -3.49 4.47
CA ALA A 58 -13.00 -4.42 3.47
C ALA A 58 -12.13 -5.69 3.39
N ILE A 59 -10.80 -5.54 3.36
CA ILE A 59 -9.85 -6.67 3.39
C ILE A 59 -10.04 -7.50 4.66
N PHE A 60 -10.12 -6.85 5.82
CA PHE A 60 -10.30 -7.53 7.10
C PHE A 60 -11.60 -8.35 7.14
N LEU A 61 -12.72 -7.78 6.70
CA LEU A 61 -14.01 -8.47 6.68
C LEU A 61 -14.00 -9.66 5.71
N ALA A 62 -13.32 -9.54 4.57
CA ALA A 62 -13.18 -10.65 3.63
C ALA A 62 -12.34 -11.80 4.22
N LEU A 63 -11.23 -11.47 4.89
CA LEU A 63 -10.40 -12.45 5.60
C LEU A 63 -11.16 -13.13 6.75
N GLN A 64 -11.97 -12.37 7.50
CA GLN A 64 -12.80 -12.91 8.58
C GLN A 64 -13.82 -13.93 8.07
N GLN A 65 -14.36 -13.70 6.88
CA GLN A 65 -15.29 -14.62 6.20
C GLN A 65 -14.59 -15.87 5.62
N LYS A 66 -13.24 -15.90 5.62
CA LYS A 66 -12.42 -16.93 4.98
C LYS A 66 -12.70 -17.08 3.48
N ASP A 67 -13.14 -16.01 2.84
CA ASP A 67 -13.38 -15.96 1.39
C ASP A 67 -12.10 -15.46 0.69
N SER A 68 -11.37 -16.40 0.06
CA SER A 68 -10.11 -16.10 -0.61
C SER A 68 -10.28 -15.20 -1.82
N GLU A 69 -11.36 -15.35 -2.58
CA GLU A 69 -11.60 -14.54 -3.79
C GLU A 69 -11.97 -13.12 -3.40
N LEU A 70 -12.86 -12.97 -2.40
CA LEU A 70 -13.23 -11.65 -1.90
C LEU A 70 -12.03 -10.94 -1.25
N ALA A 71 -11.18 -11.67 -0.51
CA ALA A 71 -9.98 -11.08 0.10
C ALA A 71 -8.98 -10.63 -0.98
N ARG A 72 -8.83 -11.42 -2.05
CA ARG A 72 -8.00 -11.06 -3.20
C ARG A 72 -8.55 -9.83 -3.92
N GLU A 73 -9.85 -9.78 -4.18
CA GLU A 73 -10.50 -8.63 -4.82
C GLU A 73 -10.38 -7.35 -3.97
N ALA A 74 -10.65 -7.45 -2.66
CA ALA A 74 -10.53 -6.32 -1.75
C ALA A 74 -9.09 -5.78 -1.67
N SER A 75 -8.10 -6.69 -1.63
CA SER A 75 -6.68 -6.33 -1.64
C SER A 75 -6.28 -5.67 -2.95
N TRP A 76 -6.76 -6.18 -4.09
CA TRP A 76 -6.52 -5.58 -5.39
C TRP A 76 -7.12 -4.18 -5.49
N ARG A 77 -8.37 -4.00 -5.03
CA ARG A 77 -9.04 -2.70 -5.01
C ARG A 77 -8.30 -1.68 -4.14
N HIS A 78 -7.79 -2.09 -2.99
CA HIS A 78 -6.94 -1.23 -2.13
C HIS A 78 -5.67 -0.74 -2.85
N LEU A 79 -4.98 -1.63 -3.57
CA LEU A 79 -3.79 -1.27 -4.36
C LEU A 79 -4.15 -0.30 -5.49
N GLU A 80 -5.26 -0.55 -6.19
CA GLU A 80 -5.72 0.29 -7.29
C GLU A 80 -6.15 1.68 -6.82
N ASN A 81 -6.87 1.75 -5.71
CA ASN A 81 -7.25 3.01 -5.04
C ASN A 81 -6.00 3.82 -4.68
N SER A 82 -5.03 3.17 -4.02
CA SER A 82 -3.77 3.82 -3.64
C SER A 82 -3.00 4.32 -4.86
N LYS A 83 -2.90 3.51 -5.93
CA LYS A 83 -2.26 3.91 -7.19
C LYS A 83 -2.94 5.14 -7.79
N ASN A 84 -4.27 5.16 -7.86
CA ASN A 84 -5.00 6.27 -8.46
C ASN A 84 -4.84 7.58 -7.67
N GLU A 85 -4.86 7.53 -6.34
CA GLU A 85 -4.58 8.71 -5.51
C GLU A 85 -3.15 9.22 -5.68
N LEU A 86 -2.18 8.31 -5.77
CA LEU A 86 -0.81 8.67 -6.08
C LEU A 86 -0.73 9.38 -7.43
N ILE A 87 -1.29 8.83 -8.51
CA ILE A 87 -1.31 9.46 -9.84
C ILE A 87 -1.88 10.88 -9.77
N LYS A 88 -2.95 11.11 -9.00
CA LYS A 88 -3.53 12.45 -8.83
C LYS A 88 -2.54 13.40 -8.16
N ILE A 89 -1.88 12.97 -7.09
CA ILE A 89 -0.86 13.76 -6.38
C ILE A 89 0.29 14.11 -7.33
N PHE A 90 0.81 13.14 -8.10
CA PHE A 90 1.89 13.37 -9.06
C PHE A 90 1.50 14.35 -10.17
N LYS A 91 0.27 14.26 -10.69
CA LYS A 91 -0.24 15.21 -11.70
C LYS A 91 -0.38 16.63 -11.15
N GLN A 92 -0.63 16.78 -9.85
CA GLN A 92 -0.80 18.09 -9.21
C GLN A 92 0.53 18.70 -8.75
N ASP A 93 1.55 17.88 -8.47
CA ASP A 93 2.84 18.32 -7.97
C ASP A 93 3.97 18.04 -8.98
N ALA A 94 4.20 19.02 -9.88
CA ALA A 94 5.28 18.99 -10.86
C ALA A 94 6.70 18.91 -10.23
N SER A 95 6.84 19.07 -8.91
CA SER A 95 8.11 18.89 -8.19
C SER A 95 8.44 17.43 -7.88
N ILE A 96 7.55 16.49 -8.21
CA ILE A 96 7.77 15.05 -8.08
C ILE A 96 7.94 14.46 -9.48
N SER A 97 9.18 14.19 -9.89
CA SER A 97 9.47 13.61 -11.21
C SER A 97 9.13 12.12 -11.29
N ASP A 98 8.71 11.72 -12.49
CA ASP A 98 8.40 10.39 -13.02
C ASP A 98 7.74 9.35 -12.11
N PHE A 99 6.49 9.04 -12.44
CA PHE A 99 5.58 8.15 -11.70
C PHE A 99 6.08 6.69 -11.63
N ASP A 100 6.71 6.20 -12.71
CA ASP A 100 7.08 4.79 -12.86
C ASP A 100 8.18 4.35 -11.89
N ASP A 101 9.08 5.27 -11.53
CA ASP A 101 10.21 5.04 -10.62
C ASP A 101 9.79 4.74 -9.16
N PHE A 102 8.52 4.98 -8.80
CA PHE A 102 8.00 4.68 -7.46
C PHE A 102 7.42 3.26 -7.33
N PHE A 103 6.98 2.67 -8.44
CA PHE A 103 6.41 1.32 -8.46
C PHE A 103 7.46 0.26 -8.74
N PHE A 104 8.47 0.58 -9.54
CA PHE A 104 9.58 -0.32 -9.82
C PHE A 104 10.79 0.11 -9.01
N ALA A 105 10.98 -0.48 -7.83
CA ALA A 105 12.27 -0.42 -7.16
C ALA A 105 13.31 -1.04 -8.11
N ARG A 106 14.20 -0.21 -8.66
CA ARG A 106 15.41 -0.67 -9.34
C ARG A 106 16.49 -1.00 -8.33
#